data_AF-E5AWS9-F1
#
_entry.id   AF-E5AWS9-F1
#
_cell.length_a   1.000
_cell.length_b   1.000
_cell.length_c   1.000
_cell.angle_alpha   90.00
_cell.angle_beta   90.00
_cell.angle_gamma   90.00
#
_symmetry.space_group_name_H-M   'P 1'
#
loop_
_entity.id
_entity.type
_entity.pdbx_description
1 polymer ?
#
loop_
_entity_poly.entity_id
_entity_poly.type
_entity_poly.pdbx_seq_one_letter_code
_entity_poly.pdbx_strand_id
1 'polypeptide(L)'
;PSISQRALERAMKEYPYLSYQYIEAANDLDLNFGGKNSSGNDIDFNKIKADAREKYLPKTYTFDDGKFVVKAGDKVTEEKIKRLYWASKEVKAQFMRVVQNDKALEEGNPDDILTVVIYNSPEEYKLNRIINGFSTDNGGIYIENIGTFFTYERTPEESIYTLEELFRHEF
;
A
#
# COMPACT_ATOMS: atom_id res chain seq x y z
N PRO A 1 28.93 12.77 -14.74
CA PRO A 1 27.89 11.72 -14.59
C PRO A 1 28.50 10.30 -14.54
N SER A 2 28.19 9.54 -13.50
CA SER A 2 28.68 8.16 -13.32
C SER A 2 28.05 7.21 -14.36
N ILE A 3 28.72 6.10 -14.67
CA ILE A 3 28.19 5.07 -15.57
C ILE A 3 26.87 4.50 -15.01
N SER A 4 26.80 4.33 -13.68
CA SER A 4 25.60 3.83 -12.99
C SER A 4 24.39 4.74 -13.16
N GLN A 5 24.55 6.06 -13.03
CA GLN A 5 23.45 7.02 -13.20
C GLN A 5 22.84 6.97 -14.61
N ARG A 6 23.70 6.89 -15.65
CA ARG A 6 23.24 6.74 -17.04
C ARG A 6 22.54 5.41 -17.30
N ALA A 7 22.94 4.34 -16.61
CA ALA A 7 22.29 3.04 -16.72
C ALA A 7 20.86 3.06 -16.15
N LEU A 8 20.67 3.72 -15.00
CA LEU A 8 19.33 3.91 -14.41
C LEU A 8 18.43 4.76 -15.31
N GLU A 9 18.95 5.86 -15.86
CA GLU A 9 18.19 6.67 -16.84
C GLU A 9 17.84 5.91 -18.10
N ARG A 10 18.72 5.00 -18.54
CA ARG A 10 18.44 4.14 -19.69
C ARG A 10 17.31 3.17 -19.34
N ALA A 11 17.32 2.56 -18.15
CA ALA A 11 16.22 1.72 -17.69
C ALA A 11 14.89 2.50 -17.68
N MET A 12 14.87 3.72 -17.15
CA MET A 12 13.67 4.57 -17.18
C MET A 12 13.18 4.93 -18.59
N LYS A 13 14.03 4.86 -19.62
CA LYS A 13 13.63 5.06 -21.03
C LYS A 13 13.15 3.78 -21.70
N GLU A 14 13.68 2.64 -21.31
CA GLU A 14 13.35 1.33 -21.88
C GLU A 14 12.06 0.76 -21.29
N TYR A 15 11.81 0.98 -19.99
CA TYR A 15 10.64 0.46 -19.31
C TYR A 15 9.46 1.46 -19.34
N PRO A 16 8.21 0.96 -19.48
CA PRO A 16 7.04 1.82 -19.47
C PRO A 16 6.94 2.66 -18.20
N TYR A 17 6.40 3.88 -18.34
CA TYR A 17 6.17 4.77 -17.21
C TYR A 17 5.36 4.07 -16.10
N LEU A 18 5.85 4.17 -14.87
CA LEU A 18 5.28 3.52 -13.69
C LEU A 18 5.24 1.98 -13.75
N SER A 19 6.09 1.31 -14.54
CA SER A 19 6.34 -0.12 -14.32
C SER A 19 7.21 -0.32 -13.08
N TYR A 20 7.31 -1.56 -12.59
CA TYR A 20 8.18 -1.88 -11.45
C TYR A 20 9.64 -1.45 -11.71
N GLN A 21 10.21 -1.83 -12.86
CA GLN A 21 11.59 -1.50 -13.21
C GLN A 21 11.79 0.01 -13.39
N TYR A 22 10.80 0.73 -13.92
CA TYR A 22 10.86 2.18 -14.02
C TYR A 22 10.94 2.84 -12.63
N ILE A 23 10.04 2.44 -11.72
CA ILE A 23 9.93 2.99 -10.37
C ILE A 23 11.17 2.63 -9.54
N GLU A 24 11.70 1.42 -9.68
CA GLU A 24 12.92 0.97 -9.03
C GLU A 24 14.14 1.79 -9.50
N ALA A 25 14.29 2.01 -10.81
CA ALA A 25 15.35 2.85 -11.33
C ALA A 25 15.25 4.32 -10.87
N ALA A 26 14.03 4.87 -10.79
CA ALA A 26 13.79 6.20 -10.26
C ALA A 26 14.13 6.29 -8.77
N ASN A 27 13.76 5.28 -7.98
CA ASN A 27 14.11 5.18 -6.57
C ASN A 27 15.63 5.13 -6.36
N ASP A 28 16.36 4.37 -7.17
CA ASP A 28 17.81 4.29 -7.08
C ASP A 28 18.49 5.61 -7.45
N LEU A 29 17.92 6.38 -8.39
CA LEU A 29 18.36 7.75 -8.68
C LEU A 29 18.12 8.70 -7.51
N ASP A 30 16.97 8.58 -6.84
CA ASP A 30 16.64 9.37 -5.66
C ASP A 30 17.62 9.11 -4.51
N LEU A 31 17.77 7.83 -4.11
CA LEU A 31 18.58 7.41 -2.97
C LEU A 31 20.07 7.63 -3.17
N ASN A 32 20.61 7.34 -4.36
CA ASN A 32 22.06 7.30 -4.59
C ASN A 32 22.60 8.55 -5.31
N PHE A 33 21.74 9.29 -6.00
CA PHE A 33 22.14 10.42 -6.85
C PHE A 33 21.35 11.70 -6.56
N GLY A 34 20.65 11.76 -5.42
CA GLY A 34 19.94 12.96 -4.94
C GLY A 34 18.80 13.39 -5.85
N GLY A 35 18.13 12.44 -6.49
CA GLY A 35 16.98 12.70 -7.36
C GLY A 35 17.34 13.35 -8.69
N LYS A 36 18.62 13.30 -9.11
CA LYS A 36 19.09 13.95 -10.33
C LYS A 36 19.46 12.96 -11.41
N ASN A 37 19.15 13.30 -12.66
CA ASN A 37 19.67 12.62 -13.83
C ASN A 37 21.11 13.07 -14.17
N SER A 38 21.71 12.45 -15.19
CA SER A 38 23.09 12.64 -15.61
C SER A 38 23.38 14.05 -16.16
N SER A 39 22.33 14.77 -16.56
CA SER A 39 22.38 16.17 -16.96
C SER A 39 22.22 17.14 -15.78
N GLY A 40 21.95 16.64 -14.57
CA GLY A 40 21.76 17.43 -13.36
C GLY A 40 20.32 17.90 -13.11
N ASN A 41 19.36 17.46 -13.93
CA ASN A 41 17.95 17.82 -13.78
C ASN A 41 17.26 16.88 -12.77
N ASP A 42 16.33 17.43 -12.00
CA ASP A 42 15.49 16.66 -11.07
C ASP A 42 14.54 15.73 -11.82
N ILE A 43 14.33 14.52 -11.30
CA ILE A 43 13.38 13.54 -11.85
C ILE A 43 11.99 13.60 -11.17
N ASP A 44 11.83 14.43 -10.14
CA ASP A 44 10.64 14.56 -9.30
C ASP A 44 10.08 13.21 -8.84
N PHE A 45 10.85 12.53 -7.99
CA PHE A 45 10.47 11.21 -7.49
C PHE A 45 9.19 11.23 -6.64
N ASN A 46 8.87 12.37 -6.00
CA ASN A 46 7.61 12.53 -5.27
C ASN A 46 6.40 12.50 -6.20
N LYS A 47 6.48 13.15 -7.36
CA LYS A 47 5.46 13.02 -8.41
C LYS A 47 5.34 11.60 -8.93
N ILE A 48 6.46 10.92 -9.19
CA ILE A 48 6.44 9.51 -9.63
C ILE A 48 5.71 8.63 -8.60
N LYS A 49 5.96 8.82 -7.29
CA LYS A 49 5.23 8.11 -6.23
C LYS A 49 3.73 8.45 -6.21
N ALA A 50 3.36 9.71 -6.45
CA ALA A 50 1.97 10.13 -6.51
C ALA A 50 1.24 9.49 -7.70
N ASP A 51 1.81 9.58 -8.90
CA ASP A 51 1.26 8.98 -10.10
C ASP A 51 1.16 7.44 -9.97
N ALA A 52 2.14 6.80 -9.31
CA ALA A 52 2.09 5.37 -9.02
C ALA A 52 0.94 5.02 -8.08
N ARG A 53 0.68 5.81 -7.03
CA ARG A 53 -0.48 5.60 -6.14
C ARG A 53 -1.78 5.69 -6.92
N GLU A 54 -1.92 6.67 -7.80
CA GLU A 54 -3.13 6.83 -8.63
C GLU A 54 -3.33 5.66 -9.58
N LYS A 55 -2.26 5.18 -10.23
CA LYS A 55 -2.31 4.03 -11.14
C LYS A 55 -2.66 2.72 -10.43
N TYR A 56 -2.02 2.44 -9.31
CA TYR A 56 -2.11 1.13 -8.64
C TYR A 56 -3.20 1.06 -7.56
N LEU A 57 -3.68 2.20 -7.07
CA LEU A 57 -4.74 2.31 -6.07
C LEU A 57 -5.82 3.32 -6.49
N PRO A 58 -6.42 3.19 -7.69
CA PRO A 58 -7.32 4.19 -8.25
C PRO A 58 -8.67 4.28 -7.53
N LYS A 59 -9.08 3.24 -6.80
CA LYS A 59 -10.41 3.18 -6.17
C LYS A 59 -10.32 3.52 -4.69
N THR A 60 -11.26 4.34 -4.22
CA THR A 60 -11.42 4.65 -2.78
C THR A 60 -12.85 4.36 -2.36
N TYR A 61 -13.00 3.65 -1.24
CA TYR A 61 -14.27 3.33 -0.61
C TYR A 61 -14.23 3.82 0.83
N THR A 62 -15.32 4.45 1.29
CA THR A 62 -15.38 5.07 2.61
C THR A 62 -16.60 4.58 3.37
N PHE A 63 -16.40 4.20 4.63
CA PHE A 63 -17.42 3.73 5.55
C PHE A 63 -17.29 4.46 6.90
N ASP A 64 -18.29 4.30 7.77
CA ASP A 64 -18.32 4.88 9.12
C ASP A 64 -17.96 6.38 9.16
N ASP A 65 -18.56 7.19 8.29
CA ASP A 65 -18.30 8.64 8.19
C ASP A 65 -16.82 9.01 7.99
N GLY A 66 -16.05 8.14 7.33
CA GLY A 66 -14.62 8.39 7.07
C GLY A 66 -13.67 7.66 8.01
N LYS A 67 -14.17 6.93 9.01
CA LYS A 67 -13.34 6.21 9.99
C LYS A 67 -12.81 4.87 9.48
N PHE A 68 -13.36 4.36 8.39
CA PHE A 68 -12.85 3.17 7.71
C PHE A 68 -12.75 3.45 6.21
N VAL A 69 -11.52 3.56 5.71
CA VAL A 69 -11.22 3.94 4.32
C VAL A 69 -10.48 2.79 3.65
N VAL A 70 -10.93 2.38 2.47
CA VAL A 70 -10.23 1.38 1.66
C VAL A 70 -9.75 2.00 0.35
N LYS A 71 -8.44 1.98 0.11
CA LYS A 71 -7.81 2.33 -1.16
C LYS A 71 -7.42 1.04 -1.87
N ALA A 72 -7.92 0.83 -3.08
CA ALA A 72 -7.79 -0.45 -3.75
C ALA A 72 -7.40 -0.32 -5.22
N GLY A 73 -6.72 -1.37 -5.70
CA GLY A 73 -6.52 -1.62 -7.12
C GLY A 73 -7.86 -1.79 -7.87
N ASP A 74 -7.82 -1.59 -9.19
CA ASP A 74 -8.99 -1.63 -10.06
C ASP A 74 -9.62 -3.02 -10.22
N LYS A 75 -8.90 -4.10 -9.95
CA LYS A 75 -9.37 -5.49 -10.06
C LYS A 75 -9.92 -6.05 -8.75
N VAL A 76 -9.72 -5.35 -7.63
CA VAL A 76 -10.35 -5.73 -6.35
C VAL A 76 -11.85 -5.45 -6.44
N THR A 77 -12.67 -6.47 -6.15
CA THR A 77 -14.12 -6.37 -6.33
C THR A 77 -14.77 -5.61 -5.17
N GLU A 78 -15.79 -4.80 -5.48
CA GLU A 78 -16.55 -4.07 -4.45
C GLU A 78 -17.22 -5.02 -3.45
N GLU A 79 -17.63 -6.22 -3.88
CA GLU A 79 -18.15 -7.26 -2.98
C GLU A 79 -17.13 -7.62 -1.89
N LYS A 80 -15.87 -7.85 -2.27
CA LYS A 80 -14.81 -8.14 -1.30
C LYS A 80 -14.55 -6.97 -0.37
N ILE A 81 -14.56 -5.73 -0.87
CA ILE A 81 -14.44 -4.55 -0.01
C ILE A 81 -15.54 -4.52 1.07
N LYS A 82 -16.80 -4.80 0.69
CA LYS A 82 -17.92 -4.87 1.63
C LYS A 82 -17.77 -6.03 2.62
N ARG A 83 -17.28 -7.20 2.19
CA ARG A 83 -17.00 -8.34 3.08
C ARG A 83 -15.95 -8.00 4.12
N LEU A 84 -14.85 -7.33 3.75
CA LEU A 84 -13.84 -6.87 4.70
C LEU A 84 -14.40 -5.89 5.73
N TYR A 85 -15.22 -4.93 5.29
CA TYR A 85 -15.91 -4.02 6.21
C TYR A 85 -16.76 -4.79 7.24
N TRP A 86 -17.58 -5.76 6.81
CA TRP A 86 -18.39 -6.55 7.76
C TRP A 86 -17.55 -7.49 8.64
N ALA A 87 -16.51 -8.11 8.10
CA ALA A 87 -15.56 -8.92 8.86
C ALA A 87 -14.93 -8.10 10.00
N SER A 88 -14.58 -6.83 9.75
CA SER A 88 -14.06 -5.93 10.79
C SER A 88 -15.05 -5.75 11.96
N LYS A 89 -16.35 -5.64 11.67
CA LYS A 89 -17.39 -5.50 12.70
C LYS A 89 -17.52 -6.75 13.55
N GLU A 90 -17.42 -7.92 12.92
CA GLU A 90 -17.48 -9.20 13.61
C GLU A 90 -16.28 -9.39 14.55
N VAL A 91 -15.06 -9.14 14.07
CA VAL A 91 -13.84 -9.25 14.88
C VAL A 91 -13.87 -8.23 16.03
N LYS A 92 -14.20 -6.97 15.74
CA LYS A 92 -14.35 -5.90 16.75
C LYS A 92 -15.33 -6.29 17.85
N ALA A 93 -16.49 -6.85 17.48
CA ALA A 93 -17.50 -7.25 18.46
C ALA A 93 -17.00 -8.37 19.39
N GLN A 94 -16.25 -9.36 18.89
CA GLN A 94 -15.67 -10.39 19.76
C GLN A 94 -14.53 -9.84 20.63
N PHE A 95 -13.65 -9.01 20.06
CA PHE A 95 -12.58 -8.36 20.81
C PHE A 95 -13.12 -7.57 22.00
N MET A 96 -14.14 -6.72 21.76
CA MET A 96 -14.78 -5.93 22.82
C MET A 96 -15.49 -6.78 23.88
N ARG A 97 -16.05 -7.93 23.53
CA ARG A 97 -16.64 -8.86 24.53
C ARG A 97 -15.59 -9.42 25.47
N VAL A 98 -14.40 -9.72 24.97
CA VAL A 98 -13.30 -10.31 25.74
C VAL A 98 -12.57 -9.23 26.56
N VAL A 99 -12.23 -8.11 25.93
CA VAL A 99 -11.45 -7.03 26.56
C VAL A 99 -12.31 -6.14 27.47
N GLN A 100 -13.62 -6.10 27.23
CA GLN A 100 -14.61 -5.32 28.00
C GLN A 100 -14.32 -3.81 28.04
N ASN A 101 -13.59 -3.31 27.04
CA ASN A 101 -13.36 -1.89 26.82
C ASN A 101 -13.62 -1.58 25.35
N ASP A 102 -14.44 -0.56 25.10
CA ASP A 102 -14.76 -0.06 23.78
C ASP A 102 -14.32 1.40 23.57
N LYS A 103 -13.66 1.99 24.57
CA LYS A 103 -13.08 3.32 24.51
C LYS A 103 -11.62 3.23 24.09
N ALA A 104 -11.24 4.07 23.13
CA ALA A 104 -9.84 4.25 22.78
C ALA A 104 -9.04 4.63 24.04
N LEU A 105 -7.82 4.09 24.16
CA LEU A 105 -6.96 4.35 25.33
C LEU A 105 -6.38 5.77 25.29
N GLU A 106 -6.16 6.29 24.09
CA GLU A 106 -5.67 7.64 23.80
C GLU A 106 -6.61 8.27 22.76
N GLU A 107 -6.85 9.57 22.86
CA GLU A 107 -7.68 10.31 21.90
C GLU A 107 -6.81 11.05 20.88
N GLY A 108 -7.23 11.08 19.62
CA GLY A 108 -6.56 11.84 18.55
C GLY A 108 -5.40 11.10 17.89
N ASN A 109 -5.31 9.78 18.08
CA ASN A 109 -4.30 8.96 17.44
C ASN A 109 -4.65 8.71 15.96
N PRO A 110 -3.64 8.49 15.09
CA PRO A 110 -3.86 8.25 13.66
C PRO A 110 -4.80 7.08 13.33
N ASP A 111 -4.96 6.12 14.24
CA ASP A 111 -5.85 4.96 14.14
C ASP A 111 -7.33 5.29 14.40
N ASP A 112 -7.67 6.53 14.78
CA ASP A 112 -9.04 7.06 14.74
C ASP A 112 -9.66 6.90 13.33
N ILE A 113 -8.80 6.82 12.30
CA ILE A 113 -9.17 6.42 10.93
C ILE A 113 -8.36 5.19 10.54
N LEU A 114 -9.02 4.05 10.40
CA LEU A 114 -8.40 2.88 9.79
C LEU A 114 -8.39 3.03 8.27
N THR A 115 -7.19 3.08 7.69
CA THR A 115 -6.98 3.00 6.25
C THR A 115 -6.53 1.59 5.86
N VAL A 116 -7.18 0.98 4.87
CA VAL A 116 -6.79 -0.31 4.30
C VAL A 116 -6.36 -0.09 2.85
N VAL A 117 -5.15 -0.50 2.51
CA VAL A 117 -4.57 -0.38 1.18
C VAL A 117 -4.43 -1.76 0.57
N ILE A 118 -5.11 -2.00 -0.56
CA ILE A 118 -5.20 -3.32 -1.21
C ILE A 118 -4.73 -3.23 -2.66
N TYR A 119 -3.51 -3.70 -2.92
CA TYR A 119 -3.00 -3.85 -4.29
C TYR A 119 -3.70 -5.01 -5.01
N ASN A 120 -3.69 -5.04 -6.35
CA ASN A 120 -4.41 -6.09 -7.09
C ASN A 120 -3.76 -7.48 -6.97
N SER A 121 -2.46 -7.56 -6.70
CA SER A 121 -1.69 -8.80 -6.76
C SER A 121 -0.42 -8.71 -5.89
N PRO A 122 0.22 -9.86 -5.56
CA PRO A 122 1.51 -9.86 -4.87
C PRO A 122 2.61 -9.11 -5.62
N GLU A 123 2.58 -9.10 -6.96
CA GLU A 123 3.56 -8.34 -7.77
C GLU A 123 3.39 -6.83 -7.61
N GLU A 124 2.15 -6.34 -7.65
CA GLU A 124 1.89 -4.91 -7.43
C GLU A 124 2.20 -4.50 -5.99
N TYR A 125 1.98 -5.40 -5.02
CA TYR A 125 2.30 -5.14 -3.61
C TYR A 125 3.76 -4.81 -3.37
N LYS A 126 4.70 -5.37 -4.14
CA LYS A 126 6.14 -5.07 -4.03
C LYS A 126 6.45 -3.57 -4.16
N LEU A 127 5.61 -2.82 -4.86
CA LEU A 127 5.75 -1.37 -4.98
C LEU A 127 5.51 -0.63 -3.67
N ASN A 128 4.79 -1.23 -2.70
CA ASN A 128 4.58 -0.64 -1.38
C ASN A 128 5.90 -0.32 -0.66
N ARG A 129 6.94 -1.14 -0.87
CA ARG A 129 8.30 -0.90 -0.36
C ARG A 129 8.88 0.42 -0.84
N ILE A 130 8.60 0.79 -2.08
CA ILE A 130 9.14 2.01 -2.69
C ILE A 130 8.23 3.20 -2.44
N ILE A 131 6.91 3.01 -2.59
CA ILE A 131 5.91 4.07 -2.51
C ILE A 131 5.67 4.53 -1.07
N ASN A 132 5.63 3.60 -0.12
CA ASN A 132 5.33 3.84 1.29
C ASN A 132 6.50 3.53 2.23
N GLY A 133 7.55 2.85 1.78
CA GLY A 133 8.74 2.57 2.60
C GLY A 133 8.62 1.36 3.54
N PHE A 134 7.55 0.57 3.42
CA PHE A 134 7.30 -0.57 4.31
C PHE A 134 7.63 -1.91 3.64
N SER A 135 8.10 -2.89 4.43
CA SER A 135 8.44 -4.22 3.92
C SER A 135 7.25 -4.90 3.23
N THR A 136 7.55 -5.60 2.14
CA THR A 136 6.59 -6.37 1.34
C THR A 136 6.85 -7.88 1.39
N ASP A 137 7.81 -8.31 2.22
CA ASP A 137 8.13 -9.73 2.43
C ASP A 137 7.15 -10.35 3.46
N ASN A 138 5.85 -10.15 3.22
CA ASN A 138 4.73 -10.55 4.07
C ASN A 138 3.44 -10.59 3.24
N GLY A 139 2.38 -11.22 3.78
CA GLY A 139 1.04 -11.19 3.18
C GLY A 139 0.32 -9.85 3.38
N GLY A 140 0.75 -9.07 4.36
CA GLY A 140 0.22 -7.76 4.72
C GLY A 140 0.93 -7.27 5.98
N ILE A 141 0.79 -5.98 6.27
CA ILE A 141 1.39 -5.36 7.46
C ILE A 141 0.53 -4.19 7.93
N TYR A 142 0.19 -4.18 9.22
CA TYR A 142 -0.42 -3.02 9.86
C TYR A 142 0.65 -2.09 10.43
N ILE A 143 0.51 -0.79 10.13
CA ILE A 143 1.39 0.26 10.63
C ILE A 143 0.55 1.21 11.49
N GLU A 144 0.61 1.00 12.80
CA GLU A 144 -0.17 1.72 13.82
C GLU A 144 0.06 3.24 13.79
N ASN A 145 1.31 3.68 13.61
CA ASN A 145 1.66 5.12 13.64
C ASN A 145 1.03 5.96 12.52
N ILE A 146 0.41 5.32 11.53
CA ILE A 146 -0.35 5.96 10.45
C ILE A 146 -1.73 5.32 10.26
N GLY A 147 -2.18 4.48 11.20
CA GLY A 147 -3.49 3.82 11.15
C GLY A 147 -3.74 3.04 9.85
N THR A 148 -2.70 2.48 9.22
CA THR A 148 -2.81 1.92 7.86
C THR A 148 -2.41 0.45 7.77
N PHE A 149 -3.32 -0.38 7.28
CA PHE A 149 -3.05 -1.77 6.88
C PHE A 149 -2.72 -1.84 5.38
N PHE A 150 -1.56 -2.41 5.02
CA PHE A 150 -1.18 -2.65 3.63
C PHE A 150 -1.26 -4.14 3.31
N THR A 151 -1.89 -4.49 2.20
CA THR A 151 -2.05 -5.88 1.76
C THR A 151 -2.32 -5.92 0.25
N TYR A 152 -2.63 -7.10 -0.28
CA TYR A 152 -2.98 -7.30 -1.68
C TYR A 152 -4.11 -8.31 -1.84
N GLU A 153 -4.80 -8.28 -2.97
CA GLU A 153 -5.70 -9.36 -3.35
C GLU A 153 -4.90 -10.61 -3.77
N ARG A 154 -5.41 -11.80 -3.46
CA ARG A 154 -4.73 -13.06 -3.81
C ARG A 154 -5.65 -14.15 -4.32
N THR A 155 -5.09 -15.04 -5.12
CA THR A 155 -5.66 -16.35 -5.45
C THR A 155 -5.23 -17.41 -4.43
N PRO A 156 -5.92 -18.57 -4.37
CA PRO A 156 -5.53 -19.68 -3.50
C PRO A 156 -4.14 -20.26 -3.78
N GLU A 157 -3.61 -20.07 -5.00
CA GLU A 157 -2.26 -20.53 -5.37
C GLU A 157 -1.15 -19.59 -4.85
N GLU A 158 -1.46 -18.31 -4.66
CA GLU A 158 -0.52 -17.29 -4.20
C GLU A 158 -0.37 -17.27 -2.67
N SER A 159 -1.37 -17.76 -1.95
CA SER A 159 -1.39 -17.75 -0.48
C SER A 159 -2.38 -18.78 0.06
N ILE A 160 -2.01 -19.41 1.19
CA ILE A 160 -2.91 -20.29 1.95
C ILE A 160 -4.05 -19.50 2.63
N TYR A 161 -3.86 -18.20 2.86
CA TYR A 161 -4.86 -17.32 3.44
C TYR A 161 -5.52 -16.48 2.35
N THR A 162 -6.84 -16.45 2.38
CA THR A 162 -7.62 -15.47 1.63
C THR A 162 -7.38 -14.04 2.15
N LEU A 163 -7.77 -13.05 1.36
CA LEU A 163 -7.71 -11.65 1.77
C LEU A 163 -8.50 -11.39 3.06
N GLU A 164 -9.69 -11.98 3.21
CA GLU A 164 -10.52 -11.82 4.40
C GLU A 164 -9.91 -12.48 5.64
N GLU A 165 -9.37 -13.70 5.52
CA GLU A 165 -8.73 -14.38 6.64
C GLU A 165 -7.52 -13.63 7.16
N LEU A 166 -6.65 -13.14 6.26
CA LEU A 166 -5.50 -12.34 6.66
C LEU A 166 -5.95 -11.00 7.28
N PHE A 167 -6.94 -10.34 6.69
CA PHE A 167 -7.47 -9.10 7.25
C PHE A 167 -8.04 -9.30 8.66
N ARG A 168 -8.78 -10.38 8.91
CA ARG A 168 -9.30 -10.72 10.24
C ARG A 168 -8.20 -10.99 11.28
N HIS A 169 -7.02 -11.40 10.84
CA HIS A 169 -5.86 -11.62 11.71
C HIS A 169 -5.19 -10.29 12.09
N GLU A 170 -5.06 -9.39 11.13
CA GLU A 170 -4.35 -8.11 11.27
C GLU A 170 -5.22 -6.98 11.87
N PHE A 171 -6.55 -7.13 11.80
CA PHE A 171 -7.54 -6.19 12.35
C PHE A 171 -7.87 -6.49 13.82
#